data_AF-A0A318VTY4-F1
#
_entry.id   AF-A0A318VTY4-F1
#
_cell.length_a   1.000
_cell.length_b   1.000
_cell.length_c   1.000
_cell.angle_alpha   90.00
_cell.angle_beta   90.00
_cell.angle_gamma   90.00
#
_symmetry.space_group_name_H-M   'P 1'
#
loop_
_entity.id
_entity.type
_entity.pdbx_description
1 polymer ?
#
loop_
_entity_poly.entity_id
_entity_poly.type
_entity_poly.pdbx_seq_one_letter_code
_entity_poly.pdbx_strand_id
1 'polypeptide(L)'
;MHRLLHHAPRSARRVLTGTAGLFLLLALVPAATAAADCPAPPLDRLASLSELRSGAVDEDRRVVAEGTISGVFYGDDALGGFYLQDDATTPPTGLFVYAPGKDDADLRPGDHVQIRGRFGRHHGRPQLSRLQELERCRRGEPPQTVTLHLPDDAARLQDLEDVRVRFDQTLTVIANRELARYGSLDLAAGGRLRHPGQSGAFGEPDDHDRRIVLDDGSYRANPDPVPFLDGQGTRRTGSRVTDLTGILTHAFGAHRVHPVAPPEWEGGERPEPPPAPADDVLRIATANLENDFVTPGERGARNAAERDRQVAKLDAVLDGLAMDILAFIELENRSAAGRELRQRVDALDDATTMQKLAHPDSGSDAIQVGLLYDRERVERLGSAADNDPVHHRPPLLGWFRPRDGGEPFGVVAVHFKSRTGCPEHGDIDRGQGCWNQRRTEQAHRLVEWIAEQRAAQPGEPPVIIAGDLNGYAAEDPLTVLREAGKQDLVHEEPATAYTYVFRGRTGQLDYLLGPRPLAGRVIAADTWAVNADEPVFLGFDGDRPGEGPWRASDHDPVWLDLR
;
A
#
# COMPACT_ATOMS: atom_id res chain seq x y z
N MET A 1 11.82 -9.45 65.91
CA MET A 1 13.17 -9.51 66.50
C MET A 1 14.13 -8.94 65.47
N HIS A 2 14.96 -7.90 65.62
CA HIS A 2 15.30 -6.85 66.57
C HIS A 2 15.88 -5.73 65.65
N ARG A 3 15.50 -4.44 65.69
CA ARG A 3 16.05 -3.38 66.57
C ARG A 3 17.60 -3.39 66.59
N LEU A 4 18.41 -2.34 66.41
CA LEU A 4 18.33 -0.88 66.53
C LEU A 4 19.73 -0.31 66.16
N LEU A 5 19.80 0.97 65.75
CA LEU A 5 20.70 2.07 66.24
C LEU A 5 22.24 1.83 66.31
N HIS A 6 23.18 2.77 66.20
CA HIS A 6 23.24 4.22 66.33
C HIS A 6 24.73 4.63 66.19
N HIS A 7 24.98 5.88 65.81
CA HIS A 7 25.89 6.85 66.48
C HIS A 7 26.82 7.65 65.57
N ALA A 8 26.62 8.96 65.66
CA ALA A 8 27.55 10.03 65.33
C ALA A 8 28.78 10.02 66.25
N PRO A 9 29.75 10.92 65.98
CA PRO A 9 30.18 11.80 67.05
C PRO A 9 30.21 13.29 66.67
N ARG A 10 30.02 14.10 67.71
CA ARG A 10 30.01 15.56 67.75
C ARG A 10 31.42 16.13 67.92
N SER A 11 31.58 17.32 67.33
CA SER A 11 32.22 18.53 67.86
C SER A 11 33.71 18.56 68.22
N ALA A 12 34.42 19.50 67.58
CA ALA A 12 35.36 20.38 68.27
C ALA A 12 35.21 21.80 67.74
N ARG A 13 34.79 22.72 68.62
CA ARG A 13 34.83 24.17 68.42
C ARG A 13 36.27 24.65 68.53
N ARG A 14 36.73 25.46 67.57
CA ARG A 14 37.77 26.48 67.83
C ARG A 14 37.27 27.82 67.32
N VAL A 15 37.21 28.75 68.27
CA VAL A 15 37.01 30.17 68.09
C VAL A 15 38.34 30.75 67.61
N LEU A 16 38.32 31.48 66.49
CA LEU A 16 39.33 32.49 66.17
C LEU A 16 38.65 33.68 65.53
N THR A 17 38.70 34.77 66.29
CA THR A 17 38.45 36.17 65.94
C THR A 17 39.36 36.63 64.80
N GLY A 18 38.82 37.35 63.82
CA GLY A 18 39.66 38.04 62.83
C GLY A 18 38.88 38.71 61.70
N THR A 19 38.70 40.02 61.82
CA THR A 19 38.60 41.04 60.75
C THR A 19 37.49 40.93 59.71
N ALA A 20 36.55 41.89 59.79
CA ALA A 20 35.58 42.22 58.76
C ALA A 20 36.29 42.72 57.49
N GLY A 21 36.23 41.94 56.41
CA GLY A 21 36.51 42.37 55.04
C GLY A 21 35.20 42.44 54.26
N LEU A 22 34.80 43.65 53.90
CA LEU A 22 33.65 43.92 53.04
C LEU A 22 33.98 43.46 51.61
N PHE A 23 33.65 42.21 51.26
CA PHE A 23 33.69 41.75 49.87
C PHE A 23 32.37 42.10 49.18
N LEU A 24 32.45 43.08 48.29
CA LEU A 24 31.42 43.42 47.32
C LEU A 24 31.28 42.22 46.35
N LEU A 25 30.25 41.38 46.54
CA LEU A 25 29.85 40.40 45.54
C LEU A 25 29.24 41.15 44.35
N LEU A 26 30.05 41.43 43.32
CA LEU A 26 29.52 41.71 41.99
C LEU A 26 28.79 40.44 41.52
N ALA A 27 27.46 40.48 41.50
CA ALA A 27 26.69 39.54 40.71
C ALA A 27 27.05 39.77 39.24
N LEU A 28 27.88 38.90 38.66
CA LEU A 28 27.96 38.77 37.21
C LEU A 28 26.61 38.21 36.74
N VAL A 29 25.70 39.13 36.40
CA VAL A 29 24.63 38.81 35.45
C VAL A 29 25.34 38.49 34.14
N PRO A 30 25.18 37.28 33.55
CA PRO A 30 25.70 37.06 32.21
C PRO A 30 25.00 38.08 31.32
N ALA A 31 25.77 38.97 30.71
CA ALA A 31 25.26 39.83 29.66
C ALA A 31 24.58 38.91 28.64
N ALA A 32 23.28 39.10 28.41
CA ALA A 32 22.61 38.49 27.30
C ALA A 32 23.41 38.87 26.05
N THR A 33 24.11 37.90 25.47
CA THR A 33 24.70 38.06 24.15
C THR A 33 23.56 38.44 23.23
N ALA A 34 23.54 39.69 22.76
CA ALA A 34 22.64 40.11 21.70
C ALA A 34 22.76 39.08 20.57
N ALA A 35 21.63 38.56 20.10
CA ALA A 35 21.61 37.73 18.91
C ALA A 35 22.34 38.50 17.80
N ALA A 36 23.37 37.91 17.19
CA ALA A 36 24.03 38.55 16.06
C ALA A 36 23.02 38.65 14.91
N ASP A 37 22.69 39.89 14.52
CA ASP A 37 21.97 40.14 13.29
C ASP A 37 22.86 39.73 12.09
N CYS A 38 22.24 39.34 10.98
CA CYS A 38 23.00 39.03 9.77
C CYS A 38 23.85 40.25 9.34
N PRO A 39 25.00 40.04 8.70
CA PRO A 39 25.79 41.13 8.13
C PRO A 39 24.92 42.00 7.21
N ALA A 40 25.05 43.32 7.25
CA ALA A 40 24.26 44.19 6.40
C ALA A 40 24.52 43.88 4.90
N PRO A 41 23.52 43.37 4.14
CA PRO A 41 23.73 43.01 2.75
C PRO A 41 23.79 44.26 1.85
N PRO A 42 24.46 44.19 0.68
CA PRO A 42 24.31 45.22 -0.35
C PRO A 42 22.84 45.31 -0.78
N LEU A 43 22.21 46.47 -0.57
CA LEU A 43 20.77 46.67 -0.82
C LEU A 43 20.36 46.39 -2.27
N ASP A 44 21.27 46.55 -3.24
CA ASP A 44 21.03 46.27 -4.66
C ASP A 44 20.95 44.76 -4.99
N ARG A 45 21.28 43.89 -4.01
CA ARG A 45 21.33 42.43 -4.18
C ARG A 45 20.50 41.66 -3.18
N LEU A 46 19.96 42.32 -2.15
CA LEU A 46 19.03 41.69 -1.23
C LEU A 46 17.74 41.37 -1.98
N ALA A 47 17.32 40.10 -1.92
CA ALA A 47 16.05 39.65 -2.46
C ALA A 47 15.34 38.81 -1.40
N SER A 48 14.10 39.17 -1.10
CA SER A 48 13.24 38.37 -0.23
C SER A 48 12.87 37.05 -0.90
N LEU A 49 12.51 36.04 -0.09
CA LEU A 49 12.03 34.76 -0.63
C LEU A 49 10.78 34.95 -1.51
N SER A 50 9.91 35.91 -1.16
CA SER A 50 8.70 36.24 -1.93
C SER A 50 9.02 36.85 -3.30
N GLU A 51 10.00 37.75 -3.39
CA GLU A 51 10.47 38.30 -4.68
C GLU A 51 11.07 37.20 -5.58
N LEU A 52 11.84 36.28 -4.99
CA LEU A 52 12.43 35.16 -5.72
C LEU A 52 11.34 34.20 -6.25
N ARG A 53 10.28 33.92 -5.48
CA ARG A 53 9.18 33.06 -5.96
C ARG A 53 8.26 33.74 -6.97
N SER A 54 7.96 35.02 -6.79
CA SER A 54 6.99 35.77 -7.63
C SER A 54 7.48 36.06 -9.05
N GLY A 55 8.76 35.82 -9.34
CA GLY A 55 9.37 36.16 -10.63
C GLY A 55 9.80 37.62 -10.75
N ALA A 56 9.86 38.34 -9.63
CA ALA A 56 10.37 39.72 -9.58
C ALA A 56 11.89 39.80 -9.79
N VAL A 57 12.59 38.67 -9.68
CA VAL A 57 14.03 38.54 -9.88
C VAL A 57 14.31 37.69 -11.12
N ASP A 58 15.08 38.24 -12.05
CA ASP A 58 15.53 37.49 -13.24
C ASP A 58 16.39 36.27 -12.86
N GLU A 59 16.25 35.20 -13.64
CA GLU A 59 17.12 34.02 -13.50
C GLU A 59 18.60 34.35 -13.76
N ASP A 60 19.49 33.50 -13.26
CA ASP A 60 20.96 33.66 -13.27
C ASP A 60 21.49 34.89 -12.51
N ARG A 61 20.62 35.72 -11.92
CA ARG A 61 21.03 36.86 -11.10
C ARG A 61 21.71 36.38 -9.82
N ARG A 62 22.75 37.11 -9.41
CA ARG A 62 23.36 36.92 -8.08
C ARG A 62 22.56 37.70 -7.06
N VAL A 63 22.15 37.02 -6.00
CA VAL A 63 21.33 37.59 -4.93
C VAL A 63 21.93 37.27 -3.57
N VAL A 64 21.58 38.09 -2.59
CA VAL A 64 21.69 37.80 -1.17
C VAL A 64 20.28 37.54 -0.67
N ALA A 65 20.07 36.39 -0.06
CA ALA A 65 18.80 36.01 0.54
C ALA A 65 19.01 35.65 2.01
N GLU A 66 18.01 35.94 2.82
CA GLU A 66 17.98 35.59 4.24
C GLU A 66 16.74 34.74 4.52
N GLY A 67 16.84 33.86 5.50
CA GLY A 67 15.72 33.00 5.89
C GLY A 67 16.10 32.07 7.04
N THR A 68 15.08 31.48 7.64
CA THR A 68 15.28 30.48 8.69
C THR A 68 15.18 29.09 8.06
N ILE A 69 16.14 28.21 8.36
CA ILE A 69 16.14 26.84 7.82
C ILE A 69 14.93 26.09 8.36
N SER A 70 14.10 25.55 7.46
CA SER A 70 12.90 24.77 7.79
C SER A 70 13.12 23.25 7.74
N GLY A 71 14.05 22.79 6.91
CA GLY A 71 14.41 21.38 6.74
C GLY A 71 15.77 21.21 6.06
N VAL A 72 16.51 20.18 6.43
CA VAL A 72 17.86 19.89 5.91
C VAL A 72 17.87 18.52 5.25
N PHE A 73 18.36 18.46 4.01
CA PHE A 73 18.35 17.28 3.14
C PHE A 73 19.70 17.16 2.42
N TYR A 74 20.78 17.05 3.20
CA TYR A 74 22.14 16.97 2.68
C TYR A 74 22.55 15.57 2.23
N GLY A 75 23.60 15.54 1.41
CA GLY A 75 24.21 14.32 0.92
C GLY A 75 23.64 13.89 -0.42
N ASP A 76 24.38 12.98 -1.06
CA ASP A 76 24.03 12.45 -2.38
C ASP A 76 22.83 11.51 -2.32
N ASP A 77 22.45 11.01 -1.14
CA ASP A 77 21.25 10.20 -0.93
C ASP A 77 19.99 11.04 -0.59
N ALA A 78 20.11 12.37 -0.57
CA ALA A 78 19.01 13.31 -0.36
C ALA A 78 18.99 14.40 -1.44
N LEU A 79 18.28 15.52 -1.21
CA LEU A 79 18.18 16.64 -2.16
C LEU A 79 19.50 17.43 -2.35
N GLY A 80 20.54 17.17 -1.56
CA GLY A 80 21.81 17.88 -1.60
C GLY A 80 21.71 19.35 -1.16
N GLY A 81 20.83 19.67 -0.21
CA GLY A 81 20.55 21.05 0.18
C GLY A 81 19.63 21.19 1.40
N PHE A 82 19.01 22.36 1.52
CA PHE A 82 18.09 22.68 2.63
C PHE A 82 17.03 23.69 2.18
N TYR A 83 15.97 23.81 2.96
CA TYR A 83 14.88 24.75 2.72
C TYR A 83 14.98 25.95 3.66
N LEU A 84 14.71 27.14 3.12
CA LEU A 84 14.49 28.37 3.88
C LEU A 84 13.01 28.68 3.96
N GLN A 85 12.60 29.30 5.06
CA GLN A 85 11.26 29.85 5.25
C GLN A 85 11.31 31.25 5.86
N ASP A 86 10.42 32.11 5.40
CA ASP A 86 10.12 33.42 5.96
C ASP A 86 8.67 33.46 6.48
N ASP A 87 8.53 33.58 7.80
CA ASP A 87 7.24 33.65 8.51
C ASP A 87 6.66 35.08 8.54
N ALA A 88 7.40 36.08 8.05
CA ALA A 88 6.91 37.46 8.00
C ALA A 88 5.88 37.69 6.87
N THR A 89 5.78 36.76 5.91
CA THR A 89 4.78 36.79 4.84
C THR A 89 3.53 36.01 5.22
N THR A 90 2.39 36.38 4.64
CA THR A 90 1.12 35.65 4.80
C THR A 90 0.53 35.30 3.43
N PRO A 91 0.56 34.03 3.00
CA PRO A 91 1.13 32.87 3.70
C PRO A 91 2.68 32.94 3.82
N PRO A 92 3.30 32.13 4.70
CA PRO A 92 4.76 32.00 4.77
C PRO A 92 5.36 31.61 3.41
N THR A 93 6.58 32.05 3.15
CA THR A 93 7.25 31.78 1.86
C THR A 93 8.44 30.84 2.05
N GLY A 94 8.46 29.75 1.29
CA GLY A 94 9.56 28.78 1.27
C GLY A 94 10.47 28.88 0.04
N LEU A 95 11.73 28.47 0.15
CA LEU A 95 12.63 28.35 -1.01
C LEU A 95 13.69 27.25 -0.78
N PHE A 96 13.92 26.42 -1.79
CA PHE A 96 15.00 25.44 -1.75
C PHE A 96 16.37 26.08 -2.05
N VAL A 97 17.39 25.64 -1.32
CA VAL A 97 18.79 26.03 -1.51
C VAL A 97 19.60 24.77 -1.83
N TYR A 98 20.05 24.66 -3.08
CA TYR A 98 20.93 23.60 -3.52
C TYR A 98 22.37 23.88 -3.11
N ALA A 99 22.91 23.03 -2.24
CA ALA A 99 24.19 23.23 -1.55
C ALA A 99 24.96 21.90 -1.42
N PRO A 100 25.30 21.22 -2.53
CA PRO A 100 26.03 19.95 -2.48
C PRO A 100 27.42 20.14 -1.85
N GLY A 101 27.88 19.16 -1.06
CA GLY A 101 29.17 19.18 -0.36
C GLY A 101 29.27 20.24 0.75
N LYS A 102 28.14 20.69 1.30
CA LYS A 102 28.05 21.61 2.45
C LYS A 102 27.48 20.94 3.71
N ASP A 103 27.48 19.62 3.74
CA ASP A 103 27.07 18.76 4.84
C ASP A 103 27.83 19.03 6.15
N ASP A 104 29.11 19.42 6.08
CA ASP A 104 29.92 19.79 7.24
C ASP A 104 29.57 21.16 7.88
N ALA A 105 28.58 21.89 7.36
CA ALA A 105 28.27 23.25 7.80
C ALA A 105 27.58 23.35 9.19
N ASP A 106 27.28 22.23 9.86
CA ASP A 106 26.52 22.17 11.14
C ASP A 106 25.22 22.99 11.12
N LEU A 107 24.54 22.99 9.96
CA LEU A 107 23.26 23.66 9.78
C LEU A 107 22.12 22.73 10.20
N ARG A 108 21.14 23.30 10.91
CA ARG A 108 19.94 22.58 11.36
C ARG A 108 18.68 23.45 11.19
N PRO A 109 17.48 22.85 11.20
CA PRO A 109 16.25 23.61 11.29
C PRO A 109 16.27 24.62 12.46
N GLY A 110 15.84 25.85 12.19
CA GLY A 110 15.88 26.98 13.13
C GLY A 110 17.14 27.84 13.09
N ASP A 111 18.20 27.42 12.39
CA ASP A 111 19.31 28.31 12.09
C ASP A 111 18.84 29.39 11.09
N HIS A 112 19.10 30.66 11.40
CA HIS A 112 18.85 31.78 10.50
C HIS A 112 20.13 32.12 9.76
N VAL A 113 20.04 32.14 8.43
CA VAL A 113 21.21 32.24 7.56
C VAL A 113 21.09 33.37 6.56
N GLN A 114 22.23 33.93 6.18
CA GLN A 114 22.39 34.78 5.01
C GLN A 114 23.15 33.99 3.94
N ILE A 115 22.63 34.02 2.72
CA ILE A 115 23.15 33.24 1.60
C ILE A 115 23.42 34.16 0.43
N ARG A 116 24.64 34.10 -0.09
CA ARG A 116 24.99 34.71 -1.35
C ARG A 116 25.11 33.64 -2.42
N GLY A 117 24.18 33.64 -3.38
CA GLY A 117 24.07 32.60 -4.40
C GLY A 117 23.62 33.12 -5.75
N ARG A 118 23.33 32.21 -6.66
CA ARG A 118 22.62 32.48 -7.92
C ARG A 118 21.19 31.97 -7.82
N PHE A 119 20.25 32.83 -8.18
CA PHE A 119 18.86 32.47 -8.37
C PHE A 119 18.65 31.83 -9.73
N GLY A 120 17.75 30.85 -9.81
CA GLY A 120 17.34 30.22 -11.07
C GLY A 120 16.28 29.16 -10.82
N ARG A 121 15.95 28.39 -11.85
CA ARG A 121 15.01 27.28 -11.75
C ARG A 121 15.66 25.93 -12.01
N HIS A 122 15.21 24.91 -11.29
CA HIS A 122 15.56 23.51 -11.55
C HIS A 122 14.29 22.72 -11.76
N HIS A 123 14.14 22.12 -12.95
CA HIS A 123 12.89 21.47 -13.37
C HIS A 123 11.63 22.35 -13.16
N GLY A 124 11.77 23.66 -13.41
CA GLY A 124 10.70 24.65 -13.24
C GLY A 124 10.56 25.23 -11.84
N ARG A 125 11.21 24.66 -10.81
CA ARG A 125 11.11 25.14 -9.42
C ARG A 125 12.15 26.21 -9.09
N PRO A 126 11.76 27.32 -8.44
CA PRO A 126 12.69 28.36 -8.02
C PRO A 126 13.64 27.83 -6.93
N GLN A 127 14.94 28.09 -7.06
CA GLN A 127 15.92 27.73 -6.05
C GLN A 127 17.15 28.66 -6.06
N LEU A 128 17.91 28.65 -4.97
CA LEU A 128 19.27 29.17 -4.93
C LEU A 128 20.29 28.07 -5.20
N SER A 129 21.36 28.40 -5.92
CA SER A 129 22.45 27.47 -6.22
C SER A 129 23.79 28.21 -6.36
N ARG A 130 24.89 27.46 -6.59
CA ARG A 130 26.24 28.01 -6.82
C ARG A 130 26.62 29.02 -5.72
N LEU A 131 26.51 28.56 -4.48
CA LEU A 131 26.72 29.38 -3.29
C LEU A 131 28.15 29.93 -3.25
N GLN A 132 28.26 31.24 -3.06
CA GLN A 132 29.52 31.96 -2.86
C GLN A 132 29.82 32.08 -1.36
N GLU A 133 28.78 32.30 -0.57
CA GLU A 133 28.86 32.53 0.87
C GLU A 133 27.59 32.00 1.53
N LEU A 134 27.75 31.40 2.70
CA LEU A 134 26.70 30.84 3.53
C LEU A 134 27.09 31.11 4.99
N GLU A 135 26.39 32.04 5.62
CA GLU A 135 26.67 32.47 6.98
C GLU A 135 25.47 32.18 7.90
N ARG A 136 25.72 31.51 9.03
CA ARG A 136 24.73 31.36 10.09
C ARG A 136 24.81 32.55 11.03
N CYS A 137 23.82 33.43 10.94
CA CYS A 137 23.72 34.64 11.74
C CYS A 137 23.33 34.31 13.19
N ARG A 138 22.32 33.45 13.36
CA ARG A 138 21.85 33.01 14.68
C ARG A 138 21.26 31.61 14.64
N ARG A 139 21.17 30.99 15.82
CA ARG A 139 20.55 29.69 16.06
C ARG A 139 19.27 29.88 16.86
N GLY A 140 18.18 29.24 16.45
CA GLY A 140 16.87 29.38 17.06
C GLY A 140 16.00 28.13 16.90
N GLU A 141 14.70 28.33 17.07
CA GLU A 141 13.67 27.31 16.85
C GLU A 141 13.30 27.23 15.36
N PRO A 142 12.88 26.04 14.87
CA PRO A 142 12.36 25.91 13.51
C PRO A 142 11.18 26.86 13.23
N PRO A 143 10.99 27.28 11.96
CA PRO A 143 9.84 28.08 11.53
C PRO A 143 8.49 27.44 11.88
N GLN A 144 7.45 28.27 11.99
CA GLN A 144 6.11 27.80 12.30
C GLN A 144 5.59 26.87 11.19
N THR A 145 4.86 25.83 11.61
CA THR A 145 4.16 24.95 10.67
C THR A 145 2.84 25.57 10.26
N VAL A 146 2.49 25.47 8.97
CA VAL A 146 1.11 25.66 8.53
C VAL A 146 0.37 24.33 8.66
N THR A 147 -0.67 24.29 9.49
CA THR A 147 -1.53 23.09 9.60
C THR A 147 -2.38 22.94 8.35
N LEU A 148 -2.47 21.71 7.83
CA LEU A 148 -3.24 21.33 6.65
C LEU A 148 -4.17 20.15 6.97
N HIS A 149 -5.39 20.22 6.47
CA HIS A 149 -6.40 19.16 6.50
C HIS A 149 -6.91 18.91 5.08
N LEU A 150 -6.70 17.71 4.56
CA LEU A 150 -7.28 17.24 3.31
C LEU A 150 -8.64 16.60 3.57
N PRO A 151 -9.63 16.81 2.68
CA PRO A 151 -9.51 17.53 1.41
C PRO A 151 -9.65 19.07 1.50
N ASP A 152 -10.06 19.61 2.65
CA ASP A 152 -10.45 21.03 2.81
C ASP A 152 -9.37 22.03 2.33
N ASP A 153 -8.09 21.66 2.44
CA ASP A 153 -6.95 22.51 2.09
C ASP A 153 -6.27 22.16 0.76
N ALA A 154 -6.82 21.23 -0.03
CA ALA A 154 -6.21 20.77 -1.28
C ALA A 154 -5.92 21.92 -2.26
N ALA A 155 -6.86 22.85 -2.40
CA ALA A 155 -6.76 23.99 -3.32
C ALA A 155 -5.64 24.99 -2.96
N ARG A 156 -5.16 25.01 -1.70
CA ARG A 156 -4.11 25.94 -1.25
C ARG A 156 -2.73 25.31 -1.12
N LEU A 157 -2.56 24.02 -1.46
CA LEU A 157 -1.26 23.35 -1.40
C LEU A 157 -0.22 24.05 -2.29
N GLN A 158 -0.62 24.52 -3.46
CA GLN A 158 0.26 25.21 -4.40
C GLN A 158 0.85 26.50 -3.82
N ASP A 159 0.08 27.23 -3.02
CA ASP A 159 0.51 28.49 -2.38
C ASP A 159 1.52 28.27 -1.25
N LEU A 160 1.72 27.02 -0.83
CA LEU A 160 2.53 26.59 0.31
C LEU A 160 3.71 25.70 -0.10
N GLU A 161 4.04 25.65 -1.39
CA GLU A 161 5.23 24.96 -1.86
C GLU A 161 6.51 25.47 -1.17
N ASP A 162 7.36 24.53 -0.80
CA ASP A 162 8.61 24.67 -0.04
C ASP A 162 8.44 25.20 1.40
N VAL A 163 7.22 25.28 1.90
CA VAL A 163 6.88 25.68 3.28
C VAL A 163 6.81 24.45 4.20
N ARG A 164 7.15 24.64 5.47
CA ARG A 164 6.99 23.65 6.53
C ARG A 164 5.53 23.51 6.92
N VAL A 165 4.99 22.31 6.77
CA VAL A 165 3.58 22.01 7.00
C VAL A 165 3.40 20.88 8.01
N ARG A 166 2.21 20.80 8.60
CA ARG A 166 1.80 19.74 9.52
C ARG A 166 0.42 19.23 9.13
N PHE A 167 0.29 17.92 8.95
CA PHE A 167 -0.99 17.22 8.86
C PHE A 167 -1.22 16.55 10.21
N ASP A 168 -2.01 17.19 11.07
CA ASP A 168 -2.36 16.62 12.38
C ASP A 168 -3.45 15.54 12.28
N GLN A 169 -4.16 15.48 11.16
CA GLN A 169 -5.07 14.40 10.82
C GLN A 169 -4.32 13.09 10.53
N THR A 170 -5.02 11.96 10.66
CA THR A 170 -4.51 10.67 10.21
C THR A 170 -4.57 10.56 8.69
N LEU A 171 -3.44 10.18 8.08
CA LEU A 171 -3.31 9.82 6.68
C LEU A 171 -3.04 8.31 6.56
N THR A 172 -3.61 7.68 5.54
CA THR A 172 -3.50 6.23 5.29
C THR A 172 -2.70 5.96 4.03
N VAL A 173 -1.74 5.02 4.08
CA VAL A 173 -1.04 4.52 2.90
C VAL A 173 -2.05 3.84 1.98
N ILE A 174 -2.19 4.36 0.77
CA ILE A 174 -3.10 3.81 -0.25
C ILE A 174 -2.37 3.14 -1.40
N ALA A 175 -1.11 3.53 -1.66
CA ALA A 175 -0.26 2.84 -2.62
C ALA A 175 1.20 2.86 -2.18
N ASN A 176 1.89 1.75 -2.41
CA ASN A 176 3.29 1.50 -2.04
C ASN A 176 4.12 0.98 -3.23
N ARG A 177 3.59 1.01 -4.46
CA ARG A 177 4.25 0.50 -5.67
C ARG A 177 5.58 1.18 -5.94
N GLU A 178 5.65 2.49 -5.73
CA GLU A 178 6.84 3.30 -6.04
C GLU A 178 7.85 3.31 -4.88
N LEU A 179 7.59 2.62 -3.76
CA LEU A 179 8.38 2.74 -2.54
C LEU A 179 9.85 2.32 -2.73
N ALA A 180 10.10 1.13 -3.28
CA ALA A 180 11.47 0.67 -3.51
C ALA A 180 12.17 1.39 -4.67
N ARG A 181 11.41 2.01 -5.59
CA ARG A 181 11.95 2.65 -6.79
C ARG A 181 12.26 4.13 -6.57
N TYR A 182 11.42 4.84 -5.83
CA TYR A 182 11.50 6.30 -5.67
C TYR A 182 11.36 6.76 -4.22
N GLY A 183 11.33 5.83 -3.26
CA GLY A 183 11.20 6.19 -1.85
C GLY A 183 9.88 6.85 -1.49
N SER A 184 8.82 6.64 -2.28
CA SER A 184 7.56 7.37 -2.14
C SER A 184 6.36 6.47 -1.84
N LEU A 185 5.45 6.97 -0.99
CA LEU A 185 4.16 6.37 -0.65
C LEU A 185 3.04 7.34 -1.02
N ASP A 186 1.96 6.85 -1.61
CA ASP A 186 0.74 7.64 -1.74
C ASP A 186 -0.07 7.52 -0.45
N LEU A 187 -0.42 8.66 0.13
CA LEU A 187 -1.26 8.76 1.31
C LEU A 187 -2.62 9.37 0.96
N ALA A 188 -3.65 9.02 1.73
CA ALA A 188 -4.96 9.66 1.66
C ALA A 188 -5.53 10.00 3.03
N ALA A 189 -6.20 11.15 3.13
CA ALA A 189 -7.04 11.50 4.27
C ALA A 189 -8.36 10.68 4.26
N GLY A 190 -8.92 10.40 5.43
CA GLY A 190 -10.20 9.70 5.56
C GLY A 190 -10.15 8.19 5.29
N GLY A 191 -8.97 7.57 5.40
CA GLY A 191 -8.81 6.13 5.23
C GLY A 191 -8.50 5.69 3.80
N ARG A 192 -8.70 4.40 3.53
CA ARG A 192 -8.52 3.81 2.20
C ARG A 192 -9.49 4.43 1.19
N LEU A 193 -9.03 4.59 -0.05
CA LEU A 193 -9.93 4.93 -1.16
C LEU A 193 -10.57 3.66 -1.71
N ARG A 194 -11.88 3.73 -1.95
CA ARG A 194 -12.66 2.63 -2.53
C ARG A 194 -12.88 2.89 -4.00
N HIS A 195 -12.81 1.85 -4.82
CA HIS A 195 -13.17 2.00 -6.22
C HIS A 195 -14.67 2.33 -6.34
N PRO A 196 -15.08 3.28 -7.22
CA PRO A 196 -16.49 3.59 -7.45
C PRO A 196 -17.35 2.35 -7.76
N GLY A 197 -16.86 1.47 -8.62
CA GLY A 197 -17.50 0.18 -8.92
C GLY A 197 -17.64 -0.77 -7.73
N GLN A 198 -16.90 -0.59 -6.63
CA GLN A 198 -17.09 -1.38 -5.40
C GLN A 198 -18.24 -0.81 -4.55
N SER A 199 -18.23 0.50 -4.37
CA SER A 199 -19.20 1.21 -3.51
C SER A 199 -20.54 1.49 -4.19
N GLY A 200 -20.59 1.46 -5.52
CA GLY A 200 -21.73 1.93 -6.30
C GLY A 200 -21.83 3.45 -6.41
N ALA A 201 -20.92 4.21 -5.78
CA ALA A 201 -20.82 5.66 -5.91
C ALA A 201 -20.12 6.03 -7.23
N PHE A 202 -20.79 5.75 -8.35
CA PHE A 202 -20.33 6.14 -9.69
C PHE A 202 -20.44 7.67 -9.85
N GLY A 203 -19.29 8.37 -9.77
CA GLY A 203 -19.18 9.83 -9.71
C GLY A 203 -18.87 10.34 -8.29
N GLU A 204 -17.99 11.35 -8.18
CA GLU A 204 -17.39 11.96 -6.95
C GLU A 204 -17.17 11.00 -5.76
N PRO A 205 -15.89 10.71 -5.47
CA PRO A 205 -15.14 11.73 -4.75
C PRO A 205 -14.04 12.27 -5.64
N ASP A 206 -13.75 13.56 -5.51
CA ASP A 206 -12.44 14.10 -5.84
C ASP A 206 -11.40 13.51 -4.87
N ASP A 207 -11.12 12.21 -5.05
CA ASP A 207 -10.09 11.46 -4.35
C ASP A 207 -8.73 12.14 -4.51
N HIS A 208 -8.56 12.95 -5.56
CA HIS A 208 -7.38 13.77 -5.78
C HIS A 208 -7.13 14.70 -4.60
N ASP A 209 -8.15 15.40 -4.13
CA ASP A 209 -8.03 16.39 -3.05
C ASP A 209 -7.75 15.75 -1.69
N ARG A 210 -8.00 14.45 -1.55
CA ARG A 210 -7.65 13.69 -0.35
C ARG A 210 -6.21 13.19 -0.35
N ARG A 211 -5.48 13.29 -1.46
CA ARG A 211 -4.18 12.63 -1.67
C ARG A 211 -3.00 13.55 -1.40
N ILE A 212 -1.94 12.96 -0.86
CA ILE A 212 -0.61 13.58 -0.77
C ILE A 212 0.44 12.50 -0.87
N VAL A 213 1.59 12.79 -1.48
CA VAL A 213 2.71 11.84 -1.55
C VAL A 213 3.64 12.08 -0.35
N LEU A 214 3.97 11.02 0.38
CA LEU A 214 5.11 11.02 1.29
C LEU A 214 6.36 10.60 0.51
N ASP A 215 7.41 11.39 0.60
CA ASP A 215 8.62 11.23 -0.21
C ASP A 215 9.85 11.28 0.70
N ASP A 216 10.86 10.45 0.44
CA ASP A 216 12.04 10.32 1.31
C ASP A 216 13.00 11.53 1.28
N GLY A 217 12.74 12.54 0.44
CA GLY A 217 13.61 13.69 0.32
C GLY A 217 14.83 13.40 -0.56
N SER A 218 14.68 12.52 -1.56
CA SER A 218 15.70 12.18 -2.54
C SER A 218 15.12 12.14 -3.94
N TYR A 219 15.92 12.55 -4.94
CA TYR A 219 15.57 12.37 -6.36
C TYR A 219 16.31 11.21 -7.01
N ARG A 220 16.96 10.37 -6.20
CA ARG A 220 17.60 9.16 -6.69
C ARG A 220 16.59 8.03 -6.80
N ALA A 221 16.73 7.27 -7.88
CA ALA A 221 16.03 6.00 -7.99
C ALA A 221 16.71 4.94 -7.13
N ASN A 222 15.92 3.97 -6.70
CA ASN A 222 16.31 2.78 -5.94
C ASN A 222 17.06 3.12 -4.64
N PRO A 223 16.42 3.83 -3.69
CA PRO A 223 17.02 4.08 -2.39
C PRO A 223 17.44 2.77 -1.71
N ASP A 224 18.58 2.82 -1.04
CA ASP A 224 19.12 1.70 -0.26
C ASP A 224 19.69 2.22 1.08
N PRO A 225 19.05 1.93 2.21
CA PRO A 225 17.86 1.08 2.37
C PRO A 225 16.57 1.71 1.80
N VAL A 226 15.56 0.87 1.52
CA VAL A 226 14.22 1.36 1.18
C VAL A 226 13.62 2.09 2.39
N PRO A 227 13.09 3.32 2.22
CA PRO A 227 12.57 4.11 3.33
C PRO A 227 11.23 3.57 3.86
N PHE A 228 10.86 4.01 5.06
CA PHE A 228 9.54 3.81 5.68
C PHE A 228 9.11 2.36 5.98
N LEU A 229 10.00 1.38 5.82
CA LEU A 229 9.72 -0.02 6.14
C LEU A 229 9.57 -0.23 7.65
N ASP A 230 8.74 -1.20 8.03
CA ASP A 230 8.63 -1.73 9.38
C ASP A 230 9.73 -2.77 9.69
N GLY A 231 9.67 -3.36 10.89
CA GLY A 231 10.61 -4.41 11.31
C GLY A 231 10.53 -5.72 10.51
N GLN A 232 9.52 -5.88 9.65
CA GLN A 232 9.35 -7.02 8.75
C GLN A 232 9.79 -6.70 7.31
N GLY A 233 10.38 -5.52 7.08
CA GLY A 233 10.85 -5.09 5.77
C GLY A 233 9.72 -4.72 4.80
N THR A 234 8.53 -4.38 5.31
CA THR A 234 7.38 -3.97 4.48
C THR A 234 6.78 -2.64 4.92
N ARG A 235 5.99 -2.04 4.04
CA ARG A 235 5.04 -0.98 4.38
C ARG A 235 3.76 -1.23 3.61
N ARG A 236 2.80 -1.85 4.28
CA ARG A 236 1.54 -2.29 3.69
C ARG A 236 0.58 -1.13 3.48
N THR A 237 -0.22 -1.17 2.40
CA THR A 237 -1.35 -0.25 2.30
C THR A 237 -2.32 -0.50 3.47
N GLY A 238 -3.01 0.54 3.92
CA GLY A 238 -3.74 0.54 5.19
C GLY A 238 -2.92 0.94 6.41
N SER A 239 -1.58 0.99 6.33
CA SER A 239 -0.75 1.62 7.37
C SER A 239 -1.15 3.09 7.53
N ARG A 240 -1.11 3.61 8.74
CA ARG A 240 -1.55 4.97 9.09
C ARG A 240 -0.39 5.75 9.68
N VAL A 241 -0.33 7.04 9.34
CA VAL A 241 0.54 8.04 9.96
C VAL A 241 -0.35 9.15 10.49
N THR A 242 -0.09 9.59 11.71
CA THR A 242 -0.74 10.77 12.30
C THR A 242 0.36 11.78 12.60
N ASP A 243 0.01 13.06 12.58
CA ASP A 243 0.96 14.12 12.90
C ASP A 243 2.18 14.16 11.95
N LEU A 244 1.91 14.06 10.64
CA LEU A 244 2.96 14.15 9.63
C LEU A 244 3.43 15.59 9.50
N THR A 245 4.67 15.85 9.90
CA THR A 245 5.33 17.16 9.72
C THR A 245 6.44 17.06 8.68
N GLY A 246 6.47 17.98 7.72
CA GLY A 246 7.46 17.98 6.66
C GLY A 246 7.49 19.25 5.84
N ILE A 247 8.31 19.27 4.79
CA ILE A 247 8.33 20.34 3.80
C ILE A 247 7.40 19.94 2.65
N LEU A 248 6.37 20.75 2.41
CA LEU A 248 5.50 20.58 1.25
C LEU A 248 6.28 20.99 0.00
N THR A 249 6.19 20.25 -1.08
CA THR A 249 6.77 20.65 -2.38
C THR A 249 5.92 20.11 -3.52
N HIS A 250 6.22 20.52 -4.75
CA HIS A 250 5.59 19.98 -5.94
C HIS A 250 6.66 19.44 -6.91
N ALA A 251 6.69 18.13 -7.09
CA ALA A 251 7.66 17.45 -7.95
C ALA A 251 7.03 16.23 -8.62
N PHE A 252 7.49 15.93 -9.85
CA PHE A 252 6.98 14.83 -10.67
C PHE A 252 5.46 14.87 -10.88
N GLY A 253 4.88 16.06 -10.94
CA GLY A 253 3.45 16.28 -11.19
C GLY A 253 2.53 16.04 -9.98
N ALA A 254 3.07 15.98 -8.76
CA ALA A 254 2.28 15.81 -7.55
C ALA A 254 2.80 16.68 -6.40
N HIS A 255 1.89 17.07 -5.49
CA HIS A 255 2.27 17.61 -4.19
C HIS A 255 2.83 16.50 -3.30
N ARG A 256 3.95 16.79 -2.62
CA ARG A 256 4.70 15.83 -1.82
C ARG A 256 5.12 16.44 -0.49
N VAL A 257 5.32 15.61 0.52
CA VAL A 257 5.86 15.99 1.81
C VAL A 257 7.18 15.27 2.01
N HIS A 258 8.27 16.04 2.15
CA HIS A 258 9.54 15.54 2.64
C HIS A 258 9.54 15.60 4.17
N PRO A 259 9.52 14.47 4.88
CA PRO A 259 9.40 14.47 6.34
C PRO A 259 10.67 15.06 6.97
N VAL A 260 10.49 15.92 7.98
CA VAL A 260 11.62 16.52 8.74
C VAL A 260 11.97 15.73 10.00
N ALA A 261 11.23 14.66 10.27
CA ALA A 261 11.48 13.66 11.30
C ALA A 261 10.93 12.31 10.81
N PRO A 262 11.47 11.17 11.27
CA PRO A 262 10.93 9.85 10.91
C PRO A 262 9.42 9.76 11.25
N PRO A 263 8.55 9.41 10.28
CA PRO A 263 7.13 9.24 10.55
C PRO A 263 6.88 8.06 11.51
N GLU A 264 5.95 8.25 12.45
CA GLU A 264 5.44 7.17 13.30
C GLU A 264 4.25 6.49 12.64
N TRP A 265 4.25 5.15 12.65
CA TRP A 265 3.28 4.35 11.92
C TRP A 265 2.44 3.48 12.86
N GLU A 266 1.17 3.32 12.50
CA GLU A 266 0.24 2.38 13.11
C GLU A 266 -0.44 1.52 12.04
N GLY A 267 -0.88 0.32 12.40
CA GLY A 267 -1.59 -0.54 11.46
C GLY A 267 -0.67 -1.20 10.43
N GLY A 268 -1.29 -1.94 9.50
CA GLY A 268 -0.57 -2.66 8.45
C GLY A 268 0.01 -3.99 8.91
N GLU A 269 -0.39 -4.50 10.08
CA GLU A 269 0.06 -5.78 10.62
C GLU A 269 -0.39 -6.94 9.74
N ARG A 270 0.56 -7.83 9.44
CA ARG A 270 0.35 -9.06 8.67
C ARG A 270 -0.63 -9.99 9.39
N PRO A 271 -1.73 -10.44 8.75
CA PRO A 271 -2.68 -11.36 9.37
C PRO A 271 -2.12 -12.77 9.50
N GLU A 272 -2.43 -13.45 10.60
CA GLU A 272 -2.20 -14.90 10.72
C GLU A 272 -3.02 -15.69 9.68
N PRO A 273 -2.60 -16.91 9.29
CA PRO A 273 -3.42 -17.79 8.47
C PRO A 273 -4.78 -18.07 9.11
N PRO A 274 -5.82 -18.35 8.30
CA PRO A 274 -7.11 -18.73 8.84
C PRO A 274 -6.97 -19.99 9.71
N PRO A 275 -7.63 -20.06 10.87
CA PRO A 275 -7.55 -21.24 11.73
C PRO A 275 -8.07 -22.47 10.98
N ALA A 276 -7.49 -23.65 11.21
CA ALA A 276 -7.97 -24.87 10.55
C ALA A 276 -9.46 -25.12 10.87
N PRO A 277 -10.27 -25.56 9.88
CA PRO A 277 -11.67 -25.89 10.12
C PRO A 277 -11.80 -27.10 11.06
N ALA A 278 -12.96 -27.26 11.71
CA ALA A 278 -13.28 -28.46 12.47
C ALA A 278 -13.53 -29.65 11.52
N ASP A 279 -13.40 -30.88 12.04
CA ASP A 279 -13.57 -32.10 11.24
C ASP A 279 -14.95 -32.21 10.56
N ASP A 280 -16.01 -31.60 11.10
CA ASP A 280 -17.37 -31.59 10.52
C ASP A 280 -17.65 -30.39 9.60
N VAL A 281 -16.61 -29.67 9.17
CA VAL A 281 -16.71 -28.42 8.43
C VAL A 281 -15.84 -28.48 7.18
N LEU A 282 -16.40 -28.09 6.03
CA LEU A 282 -15.65 -28.00 4.78
C LEU A 282 -15.18 -26.58 4.52
N ARG A 283 -13.89 -26.38 4.32
CA ARG A 283 -13.31 -25.14 3.81
C ARG A 283 -13.26 -25.12 2.29
N ILE A 284 -13.90 -24.11 1.71
CA ILE A 284 -13.87 -23.83 0.28
C ILE A 284 -13.15 -22.50 0.08
N ALA A 285 -12.12 -22.50 -0.77
CA ALA A 285 -11.32 -21.31 -1.05
C ALA A 285 -11.21 -21.03 -2.55
N THR A 286 -10.86 -19.79 -2.87
CA THR A 286 -10.40 -19.38 -4.20
C THR A 286 -9.08 -18.63 -4.11
N ALA A 287 -8.17 -18.88 -5.05
CA ALA A 287 -6.87 -18.21 -5.11
C ALA A 287 -6.41 -17.95 -6.56
N ASN A 288 -5.90 -16.75 -6.81
CA ASN A 288 -5.17 -16.40 -8.02
C ASN A 288 -3.69 -16.74 -7.86
N LEU A 289 -3.17 -17.59 -8.73
CA LEU A 289 -1.78 -18.08 -8.67
C LEU A 289 -0.77 -17.17 -9.39
N GLU A 290 -1.17 -15.98 -9.83
CA GLU A 290 -0.35 -14.93 -10.47
C GLU A 290 0.57 -15.49 -11.57
N ASN A 291 -0.03 -16.05 -12.61
CA ASN A 291 0.70 -16.71 -13.71
C ASN A 291 1.68 -17.78 -13.21
N ASP A 292 1.16 -18.82 -12.57
CA ASP A 292 1.95 -20.00 -12.16
C ASP A 292 2.28 -20.86 -13.40
N PHE A 293 3.35 -20.45 -14.09
CA PHE A 293 3.87 -21.11 -15.28
C PHE A 293 5.03 -22.01 -14.91
N VAL A 294 4.99 -23.24 -15.42
CA VAL A 294 6.13 -24.18 -15.34
C VAL A 294 7.14 -23.92 -16.45
N THR A 295 6.87 -22.93 -17.31
CA THR A 295 7.73 -22.48 -18.41
C THR A 295 8.26 -21.06 -18.15
N PRO A 296 9.41 -20.93 -17.46
CA PRO A 296 9.98 -19.62 -17.18
C PRO A 296 10.24 -18.80 -18.44
N GLY A 297 9.95 -17.50 -18.37
CA GLY A 297 10.17 -16.55 -19.46
C GLY A 297 8.99 -16.38 -20.43
N GLU A 298 7.91 -17.17 -20.31
CA GLU A 298 6.66 -16.91 -21.04
C GLU A 298 5.80 -15.87 -20.29
N ARG A 299 5.18 -16.27 -19.18
CA ARG A 299 4.47 -15.42 -18.22
C ARG A 299 4.89 -15.85 -16.81
N GLY A 300 4.62 -15.01 -15.80
CA GLY A 300 5.05 -15.28 -14.43
C GLY A 300 6.58 -15.17 -14.28
N ALA A 301 7.20 -16.16 -13.64
CA ALA A 301 8.65 -16.20 -13.42
C ALA A 301 9.47 -16.10 -14.72
N ARG A 302 10.47 -15.21 -14.76
CA ARG A 302 11.34 -15.00 -15.93
C ARG A 302 12.47 -16.04 -16.03
N ASN A 303 12.81 -16.68 -14.91
CA ASN A 303 13.91 -17.62 -14.79
C ASN A 303 13.65 -18.63 -13.65
N ALA A 304 14.52 -19.65 -13.55
CA ALA A 304 14.38 -20.70 -12.54
C ALA A 304 14.42 -20.18 -11.08
N ALA A 305 15.23 -19.17 -10.78
CA ALA A 305 15.30 -18.64 -9.41
C ALA A 305 14.03 -17.88 -9.02
N GLU A 306 13.43 -17.12 -9.95
CA GLU A 306 12.11 -16.52 -9.75
C GLU A 306 11.03 -17.60 -9.62
N ARG A 307 11.13 -18.68 -10.39
CA ARG A 307 10.20 -19.80 -10.33
C ARG A 307 10.23 -20.47 -8.96
N ASP A 308 11.42 -20.77 -8.43
CA ASP A 308 11.59 -21.37 -7.10
C ASP A 308 10.97 -20.48 -6.01
N ARG A 309 11.15 -19.15 -6.11
CA ARG A 309 10.51 -18.20 -5.20
C ARG A 309 9.00 -18.17 -5.35
N GLN A 310 8.48 -18.15 -6.57
CA GLN A 310 7.04 -18.16 -6.84
C GLN A 310 6.39 -19.43 -6.28
N VAL A 311 6.99 -20.60 -6.52
CA VAL A 311 6.56 -21.89 -5.95
C VAL A 311 6.49 -21.81 -4.43
N ALA A 312 7.58 -21.42 -3.77
CA ALA A 312 7.64 -21.39 -2.31
C ALA A 312 6.59 -20.44 -1.70
N LYS A 313 6.36 -19.29 -2.33
CA LYS A 313 5.33 -18.33 -1.90
C LYS A 313 3.91 -18.89 -2.06
N LEU A 314 3.60 -19.44 -3.23
CA LEU A 314 2.30 -20.04 -3.51
C LEU A 314 2.05 -21.25 -2.61
N ASP A 315 3.06 -22.09 -2.36
CA ASP A 315 2.97 -23.23 -1.44
C ASP A 315 2.65 -22.80 -0.01
N ALA A 316 3.25 -21.71 0.47
CA ALA A 316 2.90 -21.13 1.77
C ALA A 316 1.46 -20.61 1.84
N VAL A 317 0.91 -20.09 0.73
CA VAL A 317 -0.51 -19.71 0.64
C VAL A 317 -1.41 -20.95 0.65
N LEU A 318 -1.08 -21.96 -0.14
CA LEU A 318 -1.87 -23.19 -0.23
C LEU A 318 -1.90 -23.95 1.09
N ASP A 319 -0.77 -24.03 1.79
CA ASP A 319 -0.66 -24.65 3.11
C ASP A 319 -1.49 -23.87 4.15
N GLY A 320 -1.30 -22.55 4.23
CA GLY A 320 -1.97 -21.70 5.21
C GLY A 320 -3.50 -21.62 5.06
N LEU A 321 -4.05 -21.90 3.88
CA LEU A 321 -5.50 -21.92 3.68
C LEU A 321 -6.17 -23.11 4.36
N ALA A 322 -5.49 -24.26 4.49
CA ALA A 322 -6.06 -25.51 5.02
C ALA A 322 -7.41 -25.87 4.36
N MET A 323 -7.43 -25.90 3.03
CA MET A 323 -8.66 -26.02 2.22
C MET A 323 -9.04 -27.46 1.90
N ASP A 324 -10.34 -27.77 1.92
CA ASP A 324 -10.88 -29.03 1.41
C ASP A 324 -11.20 -28.94 -0.10
N ILE A 325 -11.60 -27.76 -0.59
CA ILE A 325 -11.81 -27.49 -2.02
C ILE A 325 -11.19 -26.14 -2.37
N LEU A 326 -10.38 -26.11 -3.42
CA LEU A 326 -9.78 -24.89 -3.96
C LEU A 326 -10.22 -24.66 -5.41
N ALA A 327 -10.82 -23.51 -5.69
CA ALA A 327 -10.88 -22.95 -7.04
C ALA A 327 -9.60 -22.13 -7.30
N PHE A 328 -8.76 -22.58 -8.22
CA PHE A 328 -7.56 -21.84 -8.60
C PHE A 328 -7.72 -21.23 -9.99
N ILE A 329 -7.06 -20.10 -10.19
CA ILE A 329 -6.98 -19.40 -11.47
C ILE A 329 -5.53 -19.01 -11.77
N GLU A 330 -5.25 -18.67 -13.03
CA GLU A 330 -3.91 -18.27 -13.50
C GLU A 330 -2.82 -19.36 -13.46
N LEU A 331 -3.22 -20.63 -13.44
CA LEU A 331 -2.30 -21.73 -13.72
C LEU A 331 -2.04 -21.80 -15.24
N GLU A 332 -0.81 -22.04 -15.67
CA GLU A 332 -0.51 -22.28 -17.09
C GLU A 332 -1.40 -23.40 -17.66
N ASN A 333 -1.96 -23.18 -18.86
CA ASN A 333 -2.84 -24.11 -19.55
C ASN A 333 -2.05 -25.24 -20.23
N ARG A 334 -1.29 -26.00 -19.43
CA ARG A 334 -0.58 -27.21 -19.85
C ARG A 334 -0.78 -28.32 -18.83
N SER A 335 -0.75 -29.56 -19.33
CA SER A 335 -0.89 -30.74 -18.46
C SER A 335 0.26 -30.86 -17.44
N ALA A 336 1.44 -30.34 -17.77
CA ALA A 336 2.61 -30.31 -16.88
C ALA A 336 2.34 -29.44 -15.64
N ALA A 337 1.86 -28.21 -15.82
CA ALA A 337 1.51 -27.31 -14.72
C ALA A 337 0.46 -27.93 -13.79
N GLY A 338 -0.55 -28.59 -14.36
CA GLY A 338 -1.55 -29.32 -13.56
C GLY A 338 -0.99 -30.49 -12.75
N ARG A 339 0.01 -31.21 -13.27
CA ARG A 339 0.69 -32.30 -12.54
C ARG A 339 1.59 -31.74 -11.44
N GLU A 340 2.34 -30.68 -11.73
CA GLU A 340 3.23 -30.04 -10.78
C GLU A 340 2.48 -29.41 -9.61
N LEU A 341 1.40 -28.66 -9.86
CA LEU A 341 0.55 -28.11 -8.80
C LEU A 341 0.01 -29.22 -7.88
N ARG A 342 -0.43 -30.34 -8.46
CA ARG A 342 -0.86 -31.49 -7.67
C ARG A 342 0.29 -32.05 -6.83
N GLN A 343 1.47 -32.25 -7.41
CA GLN A 343 2.64 -32.76 -6.68
C GLN A 343 3.07 -31.84 -5.53
N ARG A 344 2.97 -30.52 -5.74
CA ARG A 344 3.25 -29.52 -4.71
C ARG A 344 2.26 -29.65 -3.56
N VAL A 345 0.96 -29.69 -3.84
CA VAL A 345 -0.07 -29.83 -2.80
C VAL A 345 0.01 -31.20 -2.09
N ASP A 346 0.26 -32.28 -2.82
CA ASP A 346 0.48 -33.63 -2.26
C ASP A 346 1.74 -33.68 -1.34
N ALA A 347 2.60 -32.65 -1.36
CA ALA A 347 3.82 -32.55 -0.55
C ALA A 347 3.70 -31.57 0.63
N LEU A 348 2.61 -30.79 0.75
CA LEU A 348 2.41 -29.84 1.85
C LEU A 348 2.01 -30.53 3.16
N ASP A 349 1.35 -31.68 3.08
CA ASP A 349 0.92 -32.45 4.24
C ASP A 349 1.18 -33.94 4.02
N ASP A 350 1.81 -34.62 4.99
CA ASP A 350 2.06 -36.07 5.03
C ASP A 350 0.77 -36.90 4.88
N ALA A 351 -0.41 -36.28 5.08
CA ALA A 351 -1.72 -36.87 4.93
C ALA A 351 -2.44 -36.56 3.59
N THR A 352 -1.89 -35.75 2.67
CA THR A 352 -2.73 -35.12 1.64
C THR A 352 -3.40 -36.09 0.65
N THR A 353 -4.71 -35.97 0.66
CA THR A 353 -5.71 -36.70 -0.12
C THR A 353 -6.28 -35.83 -1.24
N MET A 354 -5.66 -34.67 -1.47
CA MET A 354 -6.01 -33.71 -2.50
C MET A 354 -5.90 -34.33 -3.90
N GLN A 355 -6.84 -33.96 -4.76
CA GLN A 355 -6.90 -34.40 -6.14
C GLN A 355 -7.21 -33.20 -7.02
N LYS A 356 -6.50 -33.06 -8.15
CA LYS A 356 -6.90 -32.14 -9.20
C LYS A 356 -8.10 -32.72 -9.95
N LEU A 357 -9.18 -31.95 -10.03
CA LEU A 357 -10.32 -32.28 -10.88
C LEU A 357 -9.89 -32.14 -12.35
N ALA A 358 -10.15 -33.17 -13.16
CA ALA A 358 -9.88 -33.13 -14.58
C ALA A 358 -10.80 -32.11 -15.25
N HIS A 359 -10.21 -31.13 -15.95
CA HIS A 359 -10.95 -30.16 -16.74
C HIS A 359 -11.34 -30.81 -18.09
N PRO A 360 -12.64 -30.98 -18.42
CA PRO A 360 -13.04 -31.64 -19.67
C PRO A 360 -12.51 -30.93 -20.92
N ASP A 361 -12.51 -29.60 -20.90
CA ASP A 361 -11.95 -28.75 -21.94
C ASP A 361 -11.51 -27.41 -21.33
N SER A 362 -10.20 -27.22 -21.14
CA SER A 362 -9.65 -26.01 -20.52
C SER A 362 -9.52 -24.82 -21.49
N GLY A 363 -10.01 -24.96 -22.72
CA GLY A 363 -9.89 -23.94 -23.75
C GLY A 363 -8.45 -23.73 -24.24
N SER A 364 -8.20 -22.56 -24.84
CA SER A 364 -6.94 -22.25 -25.53
C SER A 364 -6.18 -21.03 -24.99
N ASP A 365 -6.71 -20.35 -23.96
CA ASP A 365 -5.97 -19.29 -23.26
C ASP A 365 -4.68 -19.87 -22.65
N ALA A 366 -3.64 -19.05 -22.51
CA ALA A 366 -2.37 -19.45 -21.92
C ALA A 366 -2.50 -19.84 -20.44
N ILE A 367 -3.57 -19.38 -19.76
CA ILE A 367 -3.92 -19.76 -18.40
C ILE A 367 -5.28 -20.46 -18.33
N GLN A 368 -5.44 -21.34 -17.34
CA GLN A 368 -6.67 -22.09 -17.08
C GLN A 368 -7.22 -21.82 -15.68
N VAL A 369 -8.49 -22.14 -15.49
CA VAL A 369 -9.11 -22.32 -14.17
C VAL A 369 -9.02 -23.79 -13.76
N GLY A 370 -9.24 -24.10 -12.49
CA GLY A 370 -9.44 -25.49 -12.08
C GLY A 370 -9.85 -25.66 -10.63
N LEU A 371 -10.06 -26.92 -10.25
CA LEU A 371 -10.45 -27.30 -8.89
C LEU A 371 -9.47 -28.33 -8.33
N LEU A 372 -9.05 -28.12 -7.08
CA LEU A 372 -8.50 -29.16 -6.23
C LEU A 372 -9.55 -29.54 -5.18
N TYR A 373 -9.61 -30.81 -4.78
CA TYR A 373 -10.49 -31.27 -3.72
C TYR A 373 -9.87 -32.39 -2.90
N ASP A 374 -10.17 -32.43 -1.61
CA ASP A 374 -9.74 -33.50 -0.72
C ASP A 374 -10.67 -34.72 -0.86
N ARG A 375 -10.13 -35.83 -1.36
CA ARG A 375 -10.91 -37.05 -1.59
C ARG A 375 -11.33 -37.78 -0.32
N GLU A 376 -10.80 -37.46 0.86
CA GLU A 376 -11.23 -37.99 2.17
C GLU A 376 -12.29 -37.13 2.83
N ARG A 377 -12.43 -35.88 2.40
CA ARG A 377 -13.42 -34.93 2.93
C ARG A 377 -14.68 -34.91 2.07
N VAL A 378 -14.52 -35.03 0.75
CA VAL A 378 -15.63 -35.09 -0.21
C VAL A 378 -15.54 -36.26 -1.21
N GLU A 379 -16.69 -36.79 -1.57
CA GLU A 379 -16.89 -37.66 -2.72
C GLU A 379 -17.15 -36.81 -3.97
N ARG A 380 -16.36 -37.01 -5.03
CA ARG A 380 -16.61 -36.42 -6.36
C ARG A 380 -17.71 -37.20 -7.09
N LEU A 381 -18.79 -36.51 -7.44
CA LEU A 381 -19.93 -37.06 -8.18
C LEU A 381 -19.82 -36.88 -9.70
N GLY A 382 -19.15 -35.82 -10.14
CA GLY A 382 -19.00 -35.51 -11.56
C GLY A 382 -18.38 -34.14 -11.80
N SER A 383 -18.24 -33.79 -13.07
CA SER A 383 -17.73 -32.48 -13.49
C SER A 383 -18.27 -32.10 -14.86
N ALA A 384 -18.36 -30.80 -15.12
CA ALA A 384 -18.74 -30.22 -16.41
C ALA A 384 -17.92 -28.96 -16.70
N ALA A 385 -17.74 -28.62 -17.97
CA ALA A 385 -17.18 -27.35 -18.41
C ALA A 385 -18.14 -26.63 -19.36
N ASP A 386 -18.12 -25.30 -19.36
CA ASP A 386 -18.87 -24.50 -20.32
C ASP A 386 -17.97 -23.99 -21.45
N ASN A 387 -18.13 -24.59 -22.61
CA ASN A 387 -17.36 -24.28 -23.81
C ASN A 387 -18.00 -23.21 -24.69
N ASP A 388 -19.00 -22.49 -24.17
CA ASP A 388 -19.56 -21.35 -24.89
C ASP A 388 -18.43 -20.37 -25.24
N PRO A 389 -18.33 -19.92 -26.52
CA PRO A 389 -17.26 -19.02 -26.95
C PRO A 389 -17.21 -17.68 -26.19
N VAL A 390 -18.22 -17.34 -25.40
CA VAL A 390 -18.17 -16.19 -24.49
C VAL A 390 -17.07 -16.35 -23.43
N HIS A 391 -16.73 -17.59 -23.06
CA HIS A 391 -15.70 -17.92 -22.10
C HIS A 391 -14.38 -18.24 -22.81
N HIS A 392 -13.42 -17.30 -22.77
CA HIS A 392 -12.03 -17.56 -23.21
C HIS A 392 -11.31 -18.55 -22.29
N ARG A 393 -11.75 -18.61 -21.02
CA ARG A 393 -11.38 -19.61 -20.02
C ARG A 393 -12.66 -20.33 -19.59
N PRO A 394 -12.96 -21.51 -20.16
CA PRO A 394 -14.16 -22.28 -19.84
C PRO A 394 -14.31 -22.48 -18.31
N PRO A 395 -15.44 -22.10 -17.70
CA PRO A 395 -15.75 -22.42 -16.31
C PRO A 395 -15.68 -23.93 -16.04
N LEU A 396 -15.16 -24.34 -14.87
CA LEU A 396 -15.12 -25.75 -14.44
C LEU A 396 -16.04 -25.98 -13.24
N LEU A 397 -17.11 -26.74 -13.43
CA LEU A 397 -18.00 -27.18 -12.35
C LEU A 397 -17.59 -28.57 -11.85
N GLY A 398 -17.40 -28.71 -10.54
CA GLY A 398 -17.30 -29.98 -9.84
C GLY A 398 -18.52 -30.22 -8.96
N TRP A 399 -19.05 -31.44 -8.98
CA TRP A 399 -20.13 -31.89 -8.08
C TRP A 399 -19.55 -32.74 -6.96
N PHE A 400 -19.90 -32.41 -5.72
CA PHE A 400 -19.33 -33.02 -4.53
C PHE A 400 -20.42 -33.42 -3.53
N ARG A 401 -20.12 -34.42 -2.70
CA ARG A 401 -20.89 -34.79 -1.51
C ARG A 401 -19.94 -34.90 -0.31
N PRO A 402 -20.25 -34.29 0.85
CA PRO A 402 -19.47 -34.50 2.08
C PRO A 402 -19.43 -35.98 2.49
N ARG A 403 -18.27 -36.47 2.95
CA ARG A 403 -18.12 -37.89 3.33
C ARG A 403 -18.72 -38.25 4.69
N ASP A 404 -18.78 -37.28 5.60
CA ASP A 404 -19.43 -37.37 6.90
C ASP A 404 -20.98 -37.36 6.82
N GLY A 405 -21.51 -37.08 5.63
CA GLY A 405 -22.93 -37.10 5.32
C GLY A 405 -23.46 -35.70 5.03
N GLY A 406 -24.39 -35.59 4.08
CA GLY A 406 -24.95 -34.30 3.69
C GLY A 406 -25.47 -34.29 2.25
N GLU A 407 -26.10 -33.18 1.89
CA GLU A 407 -26.61 -32.96 0.54
C GLU A 407 -25.48 -32.64 -0.45
N PRO A 408 -25.58 -33.10 -1.71
CA PRO A 408 -24.66 -32.69 -2.76
C PRO A 408 -24.65 -31.18 -2.97
N PHE A 409 -23.50 -30.66 -3.41
CA PHE A 409 -23.35 -29.27 -3.84
C PHE A 409 -22.35 -29.19 -4.99
N GLY A 410 -22.38 -28.08 -5.72
CA GLY A 410 -21.43 -27.77 -6.78
C GLY A 410 -20.51 -26.63 -6.42
N VAL A 411 -19.28 -26.67 -6.95
CA VAL A 411 -18.35 -25.54 -6.96
C VAL A 411 -17.93 -25.31 -8.41
N VAL A 412 -18.09 -24.08 -8.92
CA VAL A 412 -17.64 -23.70 -10.26
C VAL A 412 -16.48 -22.72 -10.17
N ALA A 413 -15.34 -23.09 -10.73
CA ALA A 413 -14.19 -22.21 -10.89
C ALA A 413 -14.39 -21.29 -12.10
N VAL A 414 -14.18 -19.98 -11.92
CA VAL A 414 -14.38 -18.96 -12.97
C VAL A 414 -13.20 -17.98 -13.03
N HIS A 415 -12.89 -17.49 -14.23
CA HIS A 415 -11.95 -16.38 -14.42
C HIS A 415 -12.40 -15.53 -15.62
N PHE A 416 -13.17 -14.48 -15.32
CA PHE A 416 -13.76 -13.60 -16.32
C PHE A 416 -12.71 -12.75 -17.05
N LYS A 417 -13.14 -12.03 -18.08
CA LYS A 417 -12.23 -11.24 -18.93
C LYS A 417 -11.61 -10.10 -18.13
N SER A 418 -10.28 -9.98 -18.18
CA SER A 418 -9.56 -8.88 -17.53
C SER A 418 -10.07 -7.52 -17.98
N ARG A 419 -10.10 -6.60 -17.01
CA ARG A 419 -10.52 -5.19 -17.11
C ARG A 419 -9.56 -4.30 -17.88
N THR A 420 -8.40 -4.83 -18.24
CA THR A 420 -7.31 -4.12 -18.94
C THR A 420 -7.26 -4.51 -20.43
N GLY A 421 -6.40 -3.82 -21.19
CA GLY A 421 -6.19 -4.11 -22.61
C GLY A 421 -7.39 -3.71 -23.47
N CYS A 422 -7.80 -2.45 -23.37
CA CYS A 422 -8.97 -1.91 -24.05
C CYS A 422 -8.90 -2.09 -25.57
N PRO A 423 -9.98 -2.53 -26.22
CA PRO A 423 -10.06 -2.47 -27.68
C PRO A 423 -10.11 -1.01 -28.15
N GLU A 424 -9.82 -0.75 -29.42
CA GLU A 424 -9.93 0.61 -29.99
C GLU A 424 -11.41 1.07 -30.07
N HIS A 425 -12.31 0.12 -30.31
CA HIS A 425 -13.75 0.34 -30.48
C HIS A 425 -14.56 -0.80 -29.83
N GLY A 426 -15.85 -0.56 -29.58
CA GLY A 426 -16.75 -1.57 -29.00
C GLY A 426 -16.72 -1.56 -27.47
N ASP A 427 -16.15 -2.60 -26.88
CA ASP A 427 -16.11 -2.86 -25.42
C ASP A 427 -14.97 -2.10 -24.71
N ILE A 428 -14.96 -0.79 -24.94
CA ILE A 428 -14.06 0.19 -24.34
C ILE A 428 -14.45 0.51 -22.90
N ASP A 429 -13.54 1.14 -22.14
CA ASP A 429 -13.86 1.61 -20.79
C ASP A 429 -14.93 2.71 -20.83
N ARG A 430 -16.03 2.49 -20.10
CA ARG A 430 -17.11 3.46 -19.89
C ARG A 430 -17.37 3.73 -18.40
N GLY A 431 -16.40 3.41 -17.54
CA GLY A 431 -16.45 3.65 -16.09
C GLY A 431 -16.34 2.39 -15.23
N GLN A 432 -16.51 1.20 -15.82
CA GLN A 432 -16.39 -0.10 -15.14
C GLN A 432 -15.14 -0.88 -15.59
N GLY A 433 -14.22 -0.25 -16.33
CA GLY A 433 -13.08 -0.91 -16.94
C GLY A 433 -13.41 -1.52 -18.30
N CYS A 434 -12.39 -1.84 -19.07
CA CYS A 434 -12.54 -2.43 -20.40
C CYS A 434 -13.14 -3.84 -20.32
N TRP A 435 -13.70 -4.29 -21.45
CA TRP A 435 -14.32 -5.60 -21.54
C TRP A 435 -15.52 -5.82 -20.60
N ASN A 436 -16.21 -4.74 -20.19
CA ASN A 436 -17.35 -4.85 -19.29
C ASN A 436 -18.53 -5.54 -19.95
N GLN A 437 -18.82 -5.22 -21.22
CA GLN A 437 -19.90 -5.88 -21.95
C GLN A 437 -19.65 -7.40 -22.00
N ARG A 438 -18.41 -7.80 -22.31
CA ARG A 438 -18.01 -9.20 -22.34
C ARG A 438 -18.14 -9.87 -20.98
N ARG A 439 -17.73 -9.22 -19.88
CA ARG A 439 -17.90 -9.74 -18.51
C ARG A 439 -19.39 -9.93 -18.17
N THR A 440 -20.25 -9.00 -18.59
CA THR A 440 -21.70 -9.11 -18.41
C THR A 440 -22.30 -10.27 -19.22
N GLU A 441 -21.87 -10.47 -20.47
CA GLU A 441 -22.26 -11.62 -21.29
C GLU A 441 -21.81 -12.94 -20.64
N GLN A 442 -20.59 -12.99 -20.07
CA GLN A 442 -20.09 -14.13 -19.32
C GLN A 442 -20.94 -14.42 -18.06
N ALA A 443 -21.41 -13.39 -17.36
CA ALA A 443 -22.29 -13.54 -16.21
C ALA A 443 -23.64 -14.16 -16.59
N HIS A 444 -24.26 -13.67 -17.67
CA HIS A 444 -25.53 -14.21 -18.18
C HIS A 444 -25.39 -15.68 -18.58
N ARG A 445 -24.37 -16.00 -19.38
CA ARG A 445 -24.13 -17.38 -19.82
C ARG A 445 -23.87 -18.31 -18.64
N LEU A 446 -23.07 -17.87 -17.67
CA LEU A 446 -22.77 -18.65 -16.47
C LEU A 446 -24.04 -18.99 -15.68
N VAL A 447 -24.96 -18.04 -15.52
CA VAL A 447 -26.24 -18.27 -14.83
C VAL A 447 -27.09 -19.31 -15.54
N GLU A 448 -27.25 -19.17 -16.86
CA GLU A 448 -28.01 -20.10 -17.70
C GLU A 448 -27.41 -21.51 -17.62
N TRP A 449 -26.10 -21.62 -17.82
CA TRP A 449 -25.40 -22.89 -17.78
C TRP A 449 -25.47 -23.57 -16.40
N ILE A 450 -25.31 -22.83 -15.31
CA ILE A 450 -25.47 -23.38 -13.95
C ILE A 450 -26.90 -23.92 -13.76
N ALA A 451 -27.92 -23.24 -14.28
CA ALA A 451 -29.30 -23.72 -14.19
C ALA A 451 -29.50 -25.03 -14.98
N GLU A 452 -28.94 -25.13 -16.18
CA GLU A 452 -28.94 -26.36 -16.99
C GLU A 452 -28.26 -27.52 -16.25
N GLN A 453 -27.07 -27.29 -15.69
CA GLN A 453 -26.33 -28.29 -14.94
C GLN A 453 -27.08 -28.74 -13.68
N ARG A 454 -27.72 -27.81 -12.96
CA ARG A 454 -28.52 -28.13 -11.78
C ARG A 454 -29.77 -28.94 -12.11
N ALA A 455 -30.49 -28.58 -13.17
CA ALA A 455 -31.69 -29.30 -13.60
C ALA A 455 -31.41 -30.75 -14.01
N ALA A 456 -30.17 -31.05 -14.43
CA ALA A 456 -29.71 -32.40 -14.75
C ALA A 456 -29.35 -33.24 -13.51
N GLN A 457 -29.25 -32.62 -12.32
CA GLN A 457 -28.88 -33.29 -11.08
C GLN A 457 -30.11 -33.58 -10.19
N PRO A 458 -30.23 -34.77 -9.60
CA PRO A 458 -31.29 -35.06 -8.63
C PRO A 458 -31.28 -34.06 -7.47
N GLY A 459 -32.43 -33.46 -7.17
CA GLY A 459 -32.58 -32.50 -6.07
C GLY A 459 -32.04 -31.09 -6.37
N GLU A 460 -31.55 -30.84 -7.59
CA GLU A 460 -31.03 -29.53 -8.04
C GLU A 460 -30.06 -28.87 -7.04
N PRO A 461 -28.97 -29.56 -6.65
CA PRO A 461 -28.04 -29.11 -5.63
C PRO A 461 -27.57 -27.66 -5.84
N PRO A 462 -27.33 -26.89 -4.77
CA PRO A 462 -26.85 -25.52 -4.88
C PRO A 462 -25.42 -25.49 -5.45
N VAL A 463 -25.06 -24.38 -6.09
CA VAL A 463 -23.73 -24.18 -6.69
C VAL A 463 -23.10 -22.90 -6.15
N ILE A 464 -21.85 -23.00 -5.71
CA ILE A 464 -20.96 -21.90 -5.34
C ILE A 464 -20.14 -21.52 -6.57
N ILE A 465 -20.13 -20.24 -6.93
CA ILE A 465 -19.24 -19.65 -7.93
C ILE A 465 -18.00 -19.16 -7.20
N ALA A 466 -16.82 -19.64 -7.61
CA ALA A 466 -15.55 -19.39 -6.96
C ALA A 466 -14.50 -18.91 -7.97
N GLY A 467 -13.89 -17.76 -7.75
CA GLY A 467 -12.86 -17.25 -8.66
C GLY A 467 -12.86 -15.73 -8.83
N ASP A 468 -12.08 -15.28 -9.82
CA ASP A 468 -11.94 -13.87 -10.20
C ASP A 468 -12.97 -13.51 -11.28
N LEU A 469 -13.97 -12.73 -10.89
CA LEU A 469 -15.01 -12.22 -11.80
C LEU A 469 -14.55 -10.96 -12.56
N ASN A 470 -13.36 -10.45 -12.24
CA ASN A 470 -12.78 -9.24 -12.80
C ASN A 470 -13.77 -8.07 -12.77
N GLY A 471 -14.66 -8.02 -11.78
CA GLY A 471 -15.70 -7.01 -11.66
C GLY A 471 -15.94 -6.68 -10.21
N TYR A 472 -16.13 -5.39 -9.91
CA TYR A 472 -16.42 -4.95 -8.55
C TYR A 472 -17.90 -5.16 -8.18
N ALA A 473 -18.22 -5.12 -6.89
CA ALA A 473 -19.54 -5.52 -6.36
C ALA A 473 -20.75 -4.78 -6.96
N ALA A 474 -20.59 -3.52 -7.38
CA ALA A 474 -21.65 -2.71 -7.98
C ALA A 474 -21.60 -2.64 -9.52
N GLU A 475 -20.74 -3.44 -10.15
CA GLU A 475 -20.63 -3.51 -11.61
C GLU A 475 -21.68 -4.43 -12.24
N ASP A 476 -21.88 -4.26 -13.54
CA ASP A 476 -22.88 -4.96 -14.34
C ASP A 476 -22.82 -6.50 -14.20
N PRO A 477 -21.65 -7.17 -14.35
CA PRO A 477 -21.58 -8.64 -14.19
C PRO A 477 -22.03 -9.10 -12.81
N LEU A 478 -21.69 -8.37 -11.73
CA LEU A 478 -22.09 -8.73 -10.37
C LEU A 478 -23.58 -8.45 -10.14
N THR A 479 -24.14 -7.44 -10.81
CA THR A 479 -25.59 -7.20 -10.82
C THR A 479 -26.34 -8.37 -11.44
N VAL A 480 -25.89 -8.90 -12.58
CA VAL A 480 -26.50 -10.09 -13.22
C VAL A 480 -26.50 -11.30 -12.27
N LEU A 481 -25.35 -11.58 -11.65
CA LEU A 481 -25.22 -12.71 -10.72
C LEU A 481 -26.12 -12.55 -9.48
N ARG A 482 -26.20 -11.33 -8.93
CA ARG A 482 -27.05 -11.00 -7.79
C ARG A 482 -28.54 -11.12 -8.10
N GLU A 483 -28.97 -10.67 -9.28
CA GLU A 483 -30.36 -10.82 -9.76
C GLU A 483 -30.73 -12.30 -9.97
N ALA A 484 -29.76 -13.13 -10.36
CA ALA A 484 -29.90 -14.59 -10.40
C ALA A 484 -29.83 -15.27 -9.02
N GLY A 485 -29.81 -14.49 -7.93
CA GLY A 485 -29.79 -14.98 -6.56
C GLY A 485 -28.43 -15.50 -6.09
N LYS A 486 -27.33 -15.09 -6.72
CA LYS A 486 -25.96 -15.37 -6.27
C LYS A 486 -25.45 -14.19 -5.44
N GLN A 487 -25.37 -14.37 -4.13
CA GLN A 487 -24.88 -13.35 -3.20
C GLN A 487 -23.47 -13.71 -2.72
N ASP A 488 -22.71 -12.70 -2.31
CA ASP A 488 -21.43 -12.90 -1.64
C ASP A 488 -21.65 -13.69 -0.35
N LEU A 489 -20.94 -14.81 -0.21
CA LEU A 489 -21.00 -15.70 0.95
C LEU A 489 -19.97 -15.34 2.02
N VAL A 490 -19.05 -14.42 1.72
CA VAL A 490 -17.89 -14.09 2.55
C VAL A 490 -18.06 -12.72 3.19
N HIS A 491 -18.42 -11.72 2.38
CA HIS A 491 -18.47 -10.34 2.84
C HIS A 491 -19.91 -9.86 3.02
N GLU A 492 -20.30 -9.59 4.27
CA GLU A 492 -21.62 -9.02 4.59
C GLU A 492 -21.76 -7.56 4.13
N GLU A 493 -20.65 -6.83 4.05
CA GLU A 493 -20.58 -5.45 3.54
C GLU A 493 -19.80 -5.37 2.22
N PRO A 494 -20.42 -5.68 1.06
CA PRO A 494 -19.73 -5.63 -0.23
C PRO A 494 -19.09 -4.27 -0.51
N ALA A 495 -19.66 -3.16 -0.06
CA ALA A 495 -19.13 -1.82 -0.36
C ALA A 495 -17.72 -1.55 0.21
N THR A 496 -17.29 -2.31 1.22
CA THR A 496 -15.99 -2.13 1.90
C THR A 496 -15.02 -3.29 1.68
N ALA A 497 -15.50 -4.42 1.15
CA ALA A 497 -14.71 -5.59 0.81
C ALA A 497 -13.67 -5.30 -0.28
N TYR A 498 -12.53 -6.00 -0.21
CA TYR A 498 -11.48 -5.92 -1.22
C TYR A 498 -10.57 -7.14 -1.17
N THR A 499 -10.10 -7.53 -2.35
CA THR A 499 -9.07 -8.58 -2.55
C THR A 499 -7.94 -8.05 -3.44
N TYR A 500 -8.03 -6.79 -3.85
CA TYR A 500 -7.16 -6.18 -4.85
C TYR A 500 -6.97 -4.67 -4.58
N VAL A 501 -5.75 -4.17 -4.81
CA VAL A 501 -5.42 -2.74 -4.72
C VAL A 501 -4.81 -2.27 -6.03
N PHE A 502 -5.44 -1.28 -6.66
CA PHE A 502 -4.99 -0.71 -7.93
C PHE A 502 -5.02 0.81 -7.91
N ARG A 503 -3.86 1.43 -8.19
CA ARG A 503 -3.71 2.90 -8.28
C ARG A 503 -4.27 3.65 -7.05
N GLY A 504 -4.00 3.11 -5.87
CA GLY A 504 -4.44 3.70 -4.61
C GLY A 504 -5.90 3.44 -4.25
N ARG A 505 -6.62 2.63 -5.03
CA ARG A 505 -8.02 2.26 -4.77
C ARG A 505 -8.13 0.76 -4.50
N THR A 506 -8.94 0.44 -3.52
CA THR A 506 -9.24 -0.93 -3.12
C THR A 506 -10.58 -1.38 -3.70
N GLY A 507 -10.70 -2.66 -4.02
CA GLY A 507 -11.95 -3.29 -4.42
C GLY A 507 -11.81 -4.81 -4.49
N GLN A 508 -12.93 -5.50 -4.63
CA GLN A 508 -13.00 -6.96 -4.65
C GLN A 508 -13.12 -7.46 -6.08
N LEU A 509 -12.32 -8.45 -6.44
CA LEU A 509 -12.40 -9.14 -7.73
C LEU A 509 -12.64 -10.64 -7.57
N ASP A 510 -12.24 -11.19 -6.41
CA ASP A 510 -12.33 -12.60 -6.07
C ASP A 510 -13.53 -12.86 -5.16
N TYR A 511 -14.32 -13.87 -5.50
CA TYR A 511 -15.60 -14.12 -4.86
C TYR A 511 -15.83 -15.60 -4.59
N LEU A 512 -16.58 -15.86 -3.51
CA LEU A 512 -17.34 -17.08 -3.31
C LEU A 512 -18.83 -16.68 -3.27
N LEU A 513 -19.53 -16.82 -4.41
CA LEU A 513 -20.94 -16.46 -4.54
C LEU A 513 -21.84 -17.69 -4.49
N GLY A 514 -22.98 -17.61 -3.82
CA GLY A 514 -23.93 -18.72 -3.78
C GLY A 514 -25.36 -18.30 -3.48
N PRO A 515 -26.31 -19.24 -3.56
CA PRO A 515 -27.70 -18.96 -3.22
C PRO A 515 -27.89 -18.85 -1.70
N ARG A 516 -28.94 -18.12 -1.28
CA ARG A 516 -29.30 -17.91 0.14
C ARG A 516 -29.26 -19.16 1.04
N PRO A 517 -29.70 -20.36 0.59
CA PRO A 517 -29.62 -21.55 1.43
C PRO A 517 -28.18 -21.94 1.83
N LEU A 518 -27.17 -21.62 1.00
CA LEU A 518 -25.77 -21.85 1.37
C LEU A 518 -25.26 -20.79 2.34
N ALA A 519 -25.68 -19.53 2.21
CA ALA A 519 -25.29 -18.48 3.13
C ALA A 519 -25.69 -18.78 4.58
N GLY A 520 -26.85 -19.42 4.79
CA GLY A 520 -27.26 -19.89 6.12
C GLY A 520 -26.44 -21.06 6.70
N ARG A 521 -25.52 -21.62 5.92
CA ARG A 521 -24.63 -22.73 6.30
C ARG A 521 -23.16 -22.30 6.43
N VAL A 522 -22.84 -21.06 6.07
CA VAL A 522 -21.50 -20.49 6.28
C VAL A 522 -21.34 -20.19 7.76
N ILE A 523 -20.27 -20.69 8.36
CA ILE A 523 -20.00 -20.52 9.80
C ILE A 523 -18.81 -19.59 10.08
N ALA A 524 -17.91 -19.47 9.12
CA ALA A 524 -16.80 -18.53 9.11
C ALA A 524 -16.43 -18.27 7.65
N ALA A 525 -15.99 -17.06 7.35
CA ALA A 525 -15.51 -16.70 6.02
C ALA A 525 -14.69 -15.42 6.14
N ASP A 526 -13.63 -15.30 5.35
CA ASP A 526 -12.84 -14.07 5.29
C ASP A 526 -11.98 -14.02 4.02
N THR A 527 -11.35 -12.87 3.81
CA THR A 527 -10.20 -12.71 2.90
C THR A 527 -8.90 -12.83 3.70
N TRP A 528 -7.98 -13.69 3.29
CA TRP A 528 -6.66 -13.74 3.92
C TRP A 528 -5.72 -12.74 3.24
N ALA A 529 -5.59 -11.55 3.83
CA ALA A 529 -4.94 -10.38 3.21
C ALA A 529 -3.40 -10.45 3.17
N VAL A 530 -2.84 -11.42 2.43
CA VAL A 530 -1.38 -11.66 2.32
C VAL A 530 -0.73 -11.01 1.10
N ASN A 531 -1.50 -10.46 0.17
CA ASN A 531 -1.05 -10.10 -1.17
C ASN A 531 -1.31 -8.64 -1.53
N ALA A 532 -2.57 -8.22 -1.54
CA ALA A 532 -2.97 -6.95 -2.19
C ALA A 532 -2.36 -5.72 -1.50
N ASP A 533 -2.16 -5.81 -0.18
CA ASP A 533 -1.59 -4.73 0.63
C ASP A 533 -0.05 -4.66 0.58
N GLU A 534 0.62 -5.74 0.18
CA GLU A 534 2.08 -5.82 0.16
C GLU A 534 2.68 -5.06 -1.04
N PRO A 535 3.84 -4.39 -0.86
CA PRO A 535 4.50 -3.71 -1.96
C PRO A 535 5.06 -4.69 -2.98
N VAL A 536 5.03 -4.28 -4.25
CA VAL A 536 5.41 -5.11 -5.40
C VAL A 536 6.84 -5.65 -5.34
N PHE A 537 7.76 -4.96 -4.69
CA PHE A 537 9.16 -5.38 -4.60
C PHE A 537 9.37 -6.66 -3.77
N LEU A 538 8.37 -7.05 -2.97
CA LEU A 538 8.36 -8.32 -2.21
C LEU A 538 7.89 -9.51 -3.05
N GLY A 539 7.39 -9.28 -4.26
CA GLY A 539 6.95 -10.33 -5.18
C GLY A 539 8.09 -11.26 -5.59
N PHE A 540 7.77 -12.41 -6.18
CA PHE A 540 8.78 -13.40 -6.60
C PHE A 540 9.77 -12.84 -7.64
N ASP A 541 9.34 -11.85 -8.43
CA ASP A 541 10.08 -11.13 -9.47
C ASP A 541 10.61 -9.76 -9.02
N GLY A 542 10.33 -9.37 -7.78
CA GLY A 542 10.75 -8.11 -7.19
C GLY A 542 12.24 -8.10 -6.80
N ASP A 543 12.79 -6.90 -6.63
CA ASP A 543 14.21 -6.70 -6.32
C ASP A 543 14.60 -7.14 -4.90
N ARG A 544 13.62 -7.25 -3.99
CA ARG A 544 13.80 -7.65 -2.59
C ARG A 544 12.67 -8.61 -2.18
N PRO A 545 12.63 -9.83 -2.75
CA PRO A 545 11.52 -10.75 -2.56
C PRO A 545 11.32 -11.10 -1.08
N GLY A 546 10.09 -11.05 -0.60
CA GLY A 546 9.75 -11.48 0.76
C GLY A 546 9.73 -13.01 0.90
N GLU A 547 9.80 -13.51 2.12
CA GLU A 547 9.60 -14.94 2.42
C GLU A 547 8.13 -15.24 2.75
N GLY A 548 7.72 -16.52 2.75
CA GLY A 548 6.37 -16.93 3.12
C GLY A 548 5.28 -16.49 2.13
N PRO A 549 4.01 -16.37 2.57
CA PRO A 549 2.87 -16.14 1.68
C PRO A 549 2.76 -14.69 1.17
N TRP A 550 3.62 -13.78 1.66
CA TRP A 550 3.51 -12.35 1.41
C TRP A 550 3.80 -11.99 -0.04
N ARG A 551 2.85 -11.33 -0.73
CA ARG A 551 2.98 -10.99 -2.15
C ARG A 551 3.30 -12.21 -3.02
N ALA A 552 2.62 -13.33 -2.76
CA ALA A 552 2.61 -14.52 -3.61
C ALA A 552 1.78 -14.31 -4.88
N SER A 553 0.81 -13.40 -4.78
CA SER A 553 -0.08 -12.96 -5.84
C SER A 553 -0.28 -11.45 -5.74
N ASP A 554 -0.91 -10.85 -6.74
CA ASP A 554 -1.49 -9.50 -6.64
C ASP A 554 -2.91 -9.49 -6.07
N HIS A 555 -3.53 -10.67 -5.88
CA HIS A 555 -4.86 -10.86 -5.30
C HIS A 555 -4.79 -11.61 -3.96
N ASP A 556 -5.61 -11.20 -2.99
CA ASP A 556 -5.79 -11.95 -1.75
C ASP A 556 -6.71 -13.18 -1.96
N PRO A 557 -6.36 -14.35 -1.41
CA PRO A 557 -7.24 -15.51 -1.44
C PRO A 557 -8.47 -15.31 -0.52
N VAL A 558 -9.59 -15.88 -0.94
CA VAL A 558 -10.88 -15.78 -0.25
C VAL A 558 -11.35 -17.17 0.15
N TRP A 559 -11.87 -17.33 1.37
CA TRP A 559 -12.28 -18.63 1.89
C TRP A 559 -13.59 -18.55 2.67
N LEU A 560 -14.29 -19.68 2.76
CA LEU A 560 -15.42 -19.89 3.66
C LEU A 560 -15.40 -21.30 4.23
N ASP A 561 -15.97 -21.45 5.41
CA ASP A 561 -16.22 -22.68 6.12
C ASP A 561 -17.73 -22.98 6.07
N LEU A 562 -18.06 -24.14 5.51
CA LEU A 562 -19.41 -24.61 5.25
C LEU A 562 -19.72 -25.82 6.13
N ARG A 563 -20.84 -25.78 6.85
CA ARG A 563 -21.37 -26.93 7.62
C ARG A 563 -22.63 -27.49 7.00
#